data_AF-A0A9X5GUS7-F1
#
_entry.id   AF-A0A9X5GUS7-F1
#
_cell.length_a   1.000
_cell.length_b   1.000
_cell.length_c   1.000
_cell.angle_alpha   90.00
_cell.angle_beta   90.00
_cell.angle_gamma   90.00
#
_symmetry.space_group_name_H-M   'P 1'
#
loop_
_entity.id
_entity.type
_entity.pdbx_description
1 polymer ?
#
loop_
_entity_poly.entity_id
_entity_poly.type
_entity_poly.pdbx_seq_one_letter_code
_entity_poly.pdbx_strand_id
1 'polypeptide(L)'
;METIIPEMKKRGECFDVVNMDRILDMVLDAEQCVEMIKGLMTEKSILVIKVANNYSYLQQMLLRSGERKEEYWLDDPDHTGYFNREGLISLLEAGGFECMDFYGDTFVDFHLLNPITNYYERPEKGKFAHGTTVRLENLMHEISMEWTVEIYRMLGDVGFGKEIVGVFRKRAE
;
A
#
# COMPACT_ATOMS: atom_id res chain seq x y z
N MET A 1 8.55 0.18 -16.96
CA MET A 1 8.13 -1.25 -16.93
C MET A 1 7.80 -1.78 -18.31
N GLU A 2 7.10 -1.00 -19.13
CA GLU A 2 6.62 -1.39 -20.48
C GLU A 2 7.70 -1.91 -21.44
N THR A 3 8.96 -1.49 -21.29
CA THR A 3 10.07 -1.98 -22.13
C THR A 3 10.83 -3.13 -21.47
N ILE A 4 11.18 -3.00 -20.19
CA ILE A 4 12.11 -3.92 -19.51
C ILE A 4 11.48 -5.27 -19.15
N ILE A 5 10.21 -5.30 -18.72
CA ILE A 5 9.54 -6.55 -18.34
C ILE A 5 9.36 -7.47 -19.56
N PRO A 6 8.88 -6.99 -20.73
CA PRO A 6 8.83 -7.82 -21.92
C PRO A 6 10.19 -8.37 -22.36
N GLU A 7 11.28 -7.61 -22.18
CA GLU A 7 12.63 -8.09 -22.48
C GLU A 7 13.11 -9.18 -21.50
N MET A 8 12.87 -9.01 -20.19
CA MET A 8 13.14 -10.04 -19.18
C MET A 8 12.39 -11.34 -19.51
N LYS A 9 11.11 -11.22 -19.88
CA LYS A 9 10.28 -12.36 -20.30
C LYS A 9 10.85 -13.04 -21.56
N LYS A 10 11.31 -12.28 -22.56
CA LYS A 10 11.99 -12.84 -23.75
C LYS A 10 13.28 -13.58 -23.41
N ARG A 11 13.98 -13.18 -22.36
CA ARG A 11 15.18 -13.88 -21.85
C ARG A 11 14.84 -15.10 -20.97
N GLY A 12 13.55 -15.35 -20.72
CA GLY A 12 13.09 -16.46 -19.87
C GLY A 12 13.38 -16.25 -18.39
N GLU A 13 13.54 -14.99 -17.96
CA GLU A 13 13.79 -14.68 -16.55
C GLU A 13 12.54 -14.90 -15.71
N CYS A 14 12.75 -15.45 -14.51
CA CYS A 14 11.74 -15.58 -13.46
C CYS A 14 12.39 -15.27 -12.11
N PHE A 15 11.60 -14.77 -11.17
CA PHE A 15 12.08 -14.36 -9.85
C PHE A 15 11.26 -14.99 -8.74
N ASP A 16 11.91 -15.43 -7.67
CA ASP A 16 11.25 -15.97 -6.48
C ASP A 16 10.48 -14.89 -5.70
N VAL A 17 10.94 -13.63 -5.76
CA VAL A 17 10.26 -12.48 -5.15
C VAL A 17 10.25 -11.33 -6.13
N VAL A 18 9.07 -10.74 -6.33
CA VAL A 18 8.89 -9.49 -7.06
C VAL A 18 8.34 -8.45 -6.10
N ASN A 19 9.07 -7.34 -5.92
CA ASN A 19 8.66 -6.24 -5.05
C ASN A 19 8.29 -5.01 -5.87
N MET A 20 7.06 -4.55 -5.71
CA MET A 20 6.50 -3.34 -6.33
C MET A 20 6.27 -2.29 -5.25
N ASP A 21 7.29 -1.48 -4.98
CA ASP A 21 7.20 -0.38 -4.01
C ASP A 21 6.78 0.92 -4.70
N ARG A 22 5.58 1.42 -4.38
CA ARG A 22 5.03 2.72 -4.82
C ARG A 22 5.15 2.95 -6.31
N ILE A 23 4.63 2.00 -7.08
CA ILE A 23 4.67 2.06 -8.54
C ILE A 23 3.33 1.74 -9.18
N LEU A 24 2.51 0.88 -8.57
CA LEU A 24 1.25 0.42 -9.17
C LEU A 24 0.19 1.53 -9.23
N ASP A 25 0.28 2.53 -8.36
CA ASP A 25 -0.56 3.73 -8.35
C ASP A 25 -0.17 4.78 -9.42
N MET A 26 0.98 4.60 -10.06
CA MET A 26 1.50 5.50 -11.11
C MET A 26 1.48 4.86 -12.52
N VAL A 27 1.01 3.61 -12.66
CA VAL A 27 0.91 2.97 -13.98
C VAL A 27 -0.43 3.27 -14.64
N LEU A 28 -0.41 3.55 -15.94
CA LEU A 28 -1.61 3.84 -16.73
C LEU A 28 -2.64 2.70 -16.70
N ASP A 29 -2.17 1.45 -16.71
CA ASP A 29 -2.99 0.25 -16.69
C ASP A 29 -2.45 -0.75 -15.65
N ALA A 30 -3.11 -0.77 -14.48
CA ALA A 30 -2.73 -1.63 -13.38
C ALA A 30 -2.98 -3.11 -13.68
N GLU A 31 -4.02 -3.46 -14.44
CA GLU A 31 -4.32 -4.85 -14.82
C GLU A 31 -3.25 -5.40 -15.75
N GLN A 32 -2.87 -4.62 -16.78
CA GLN A 32 -1.79 -4.98 -17.68
C GLN A 32 -0.45 -5.09 -16.93
N CYS A 33 -0.19 -4.20 -15.97
CA CYS A 33 1.01 -4.27 -15.13
C CYS A 33 1.06 -5.57 -14.32
N VAL A 34 -0.04 -5.94 -13.67
CA VAL A 34 -0.17 -7.19 -12.90
C VAL A 34 0.06 -8.41 -13.80
N GLU A 35 -0.49 -8.44 -15.01
CA GLU A 35 -0.28 -9.55 -15.96
C GLU A 35 1.18 -9.65 -16.44
N MET A 36 1.82 -8.52 -16.71
CA MET A 36 3.24 -8.49 -17.05
C MET A 36 4.12 -9.08 -15.94
N ILE A 37 3.83 -8.71 -14.69
CA ILE A 37 4.55 -9.20 -13.50
C ILE A 37 4.31 -10.69 -13.28
N LYS A 38 3.07 -11.16 -13.46
CA LYS A 38 2.72 -12.59 -13.38
C LYS A 38 3.56 -13.44 -14.36
N GLY A 39 3.92 -12.87 -15.50
CA GLY A 39 4.80 -13.49 -16.50
C GLY A 39 6.27 -13.63 -16.09
N LEU A 40 6.72 -12.95 -15.03
CA LEU A 40 8.07 -13.04 -14.45
C LEU A 40 8.11 -13.92 -13.19
N MET A 41 7.01 -14.57 -12.86
CA MET A 41 6.85 -15.34 -11.63
C MET A 41 6.71 -16.83 -11.94
N THR A 42 7.22 -17.66 -11.05
CA THR A 42 6.92 -19.10 -10.96
C THR A 42 5.73 -19.33 -10.02
N GLU A 43 5.25 -20.56 -9.90
CA GLU A 43 4.20 -20.94 -8.94
C GLU A 43 4.61 -20.78 -7.47
N LYS A 44 5.92 -20.70 -7.18
CA LYS A 44 6.45 -20.50 -5.83
C LYS A 44 6.77 -19.04 -5.53
N SER A 45 6.65 -18.16 -6.53
CA SER A 45 7.05 -16.78 -6.41
C SER A 45 6.07 -15.98 -5.55
N ILE A 46 6.62 -14.99 -4.84
CA ILE A 46 5.85 -14.06 -4.02
C ILE A 46 5.88 -12.68 -4.69
N LEU A 47 4.73 -12.03 -4.74
CA LEU A 47 4.56 -10.65 -5.17
C LEU A 47 4.26 -9.78 -3.95
N VAL A 48 5.09 -8.78 -3.69
CA VAL A 48 4.86 -7.78 -2.64
C VAL A 48 4.51 -6.47 -3.33
N ILE A 49 3.37 -5.89 -2.98
CA ILE A 49 2.91 -4.62 -3.54
C ILE A 49 2.69 -3.64 -2.41
N LYS A 50 3.35 -2.49 -2.49
CA LYS A 50 3.14 -1.35 -1.61
C LYS A 50 2.60 -0.17 -2.40
N VAL A 51 1.49 0.42 -1.95
CA VAL A 51 0.82 1.57 -2.58
C VAL A 51 0.30 2.53 -1.51
N ALA A 52 0.04 3.77 -1.89
CA ALA A 52 -0.68 4.70 -1.02
C ALA A 52 -2.08 4.14 -0.66
N ASN A 53 -2.48 4.31 0.60
CA ASN A 53 -3.80 3.91 1.08
C ASN A 53 -4.78 5.07 0.90
N ASN A 54 -5.58 4.99 -0.15
CA ASN A 54 -6.52 6.02 -0.57
C ASN A 54 -7.93 5.56 -0.26
N TYR A 55 -8.77 6.47 0.25
CA TYR A 55 -10.12 6.14 0.70
C TYR A 55 -10.15 5.03 1.76
N SER A 56 -9.20 5.05 2.68
CA SER A 56 -9.24 4.19 3.87
C SER A 56 -10.49 4.48 4.71
N TYR A 57 -10.91 3.54 5.58
CA TYR A 57 -12.07 3.76 6.44
C TYR A 57 -11.96 5.04 7.29
N LEU A 58 -10.75 5.35 7.76
CA LEU A 58 -10.46 6.58 8.52
C LEU A 58 -10.66 7.82 7.65
N GLN A 59 -10.11 7.83 6.43
CA GLN A 59 -10.26 8.96 5.51
C GLN A 59 -11.72 9.17 5.12
N GLN A 60 -12.45 8.08 4.80
CA GLN A 60 -13.87 8.14 4.49
C GLN A 60 -14.72 8.63 5.67
N MET A 61 -14.38 8.23 6.91
CA MET A 61 -15.05 8.73 8.11
C MET A 61 -14.89 10.25 8.22
N LEU A 62 -13.66 10.76 8.06
CA LEU A 62 -13.35 12.20 8.14
C LEU A 62 -14.05 13.01 7.03
N LEU A 63 -14.15 12.46 5.81
CA LEU A 63 -14.92 13.06 4.72
C LEU A 63 -16.41 13.12 5.05
N ARG A 64 -16.99 12.00 5.55
CA ARG A 64 -18.41 11.93 5.93
C ARG A 64 -18.77 12.85 7.09
N SER A 65 -17.87 13.06 8.04
CA SER A 65 -18.11 13.95 9.18
C SER A 65 -17.91 15.44 8.84
N GLY A 66 -17.33 15.75 7.67
CA GLY A 66 -16.98 17.12 7.30
C GLY A 66 -15.78 17.69 8.08
N GLU A 67 -15.10 16.85 8.87
CA GLU A 67 -13.83 17.21 9.54
C GLU A 67 -12.69 17.38 8.54
N ARG A 68 -12.89 16.88 7.31
CA ARG A 68 -12.00 17.08 6.17
C ARG A 68 -12.72 17.80 5.06
N LYS A 69 -12.09 18.84 4.51
CA LYS A 69 -12.71 19.72 3.52
C LYS A 69 -12.48 19.27 2.09
N GLU A 70 -11.37 18.59 1.83
CA GLU A 70 -10.90 18.27 0.49
C GLU A 70 -10.23 16.88 0.42
N GLU A 71 -10.19 16.33 -0.78
CA GLU A 71 -9.53 15.06 -1.11
C GLU A 71 -8.08 15.32 -1.55
N TYR A 72 -7.25 15.78 -0.63
CA TYR A 72 -5.84 16.21 -0.85
C TYR A 72 -4.91 15.26 -1.61
N TRP A 73 -5.33 14.03 -1.91
CA TRP A 73 -4.53 12.98 -2.55
C TRP A 73 -4.97 12.68 -3.99
N LEU A 74 -6.01 13.32 -4.52
CA LEU A 74 -6.55 13.03 -5.86
C LEU A 74 -5.95 13.88 -7.00
N ASP A 75 -5.21 14.94 -6.67
CA ASP A 75 -4.80 15.95 -7.65
C ASP A 75 -3.34 15.83 -8.09
N ASP A 76 -2.67 14.71 -7.81
CA ASP A 76 -1.31 14.49 -8.31
C ASP A 76 -1.37 13.92 -9.74
N PRO A 77 -0.96 14.69 -10.77
CA PRO A 77 -1.15 14.34 -12.18
C PRO A 77 -0.47 13.02 -12.61
N ASP A 78 0.48 12.53 -11.82
CA ASP A 78 1.21 11.30 -12.10
C ASP A 78 0.57 10.06 -11.44
N HIS A 79 -0.51 10.22 -10.65
CA HIS A 79 -1.24 9.14 -10.00
C HIS A 79 -2.53 8.77 -10.77
N THR A 80 -2.49 7.62 -11.41
CA THR A 80 -3.56 7.10 -12.28
C THR A 80 -4.46 6.08 -11.57
N GLY A 81 -3.99 5.51 -10.45
CA GLY A 81 -4.71 4.50 -9.68
C GLY A 81 -4.80 4.85 -8.20
N TYR A 82 -5.97 4.61 -7.61
CA TYR A 82 -6.23 4.77 -6.18
C TYR A 82 -6.63 3.43 -5.57
N PHE A 83 -5.92 3.04 -4.52
CA PHE A 83 -6.13 1.75 -3.86
C PHE A 83 -6.42 1.94 -2.37
N ASN A 84 -7.43 1.22 -1.88
CA ASN A 84 -7.49 0.77 -0.50
C ASN A 84 -7.22 -0.74 -0.47
N ARG A 85 -7.29 -1.33 0.73
CA ARG A 85 -7.15 -2.76 0.94
C ARG A 85 -8.04 -3.59 0.01
N GLU A 86 -9.33 -3.31 0.01
CA GLU A 86 -10.34 -4.09 -0.72
C GLU A 86 -10.11 -3.98 -2.24
N GLY A 87 -9.82 -2.78 -2.73
CA GLY A 87 -9.54 -2.52 -4.14
C GLY A 87 -8.27 -3.21 -4.62
N LEU A 88 -7.19 -3.17 -3.82
CA LEU A 88 -5.94 -3.85 -4.17
C LEU A 88 -6.14 -5.37 -4.22
N ILE A 89 -6.77 -5.96 -3.21
CA ILE A 89 -7.05 -7.41 -3.20
C ILE A 89 -7.91 -7.79 -4.41
N SER A 90 -8.97 -7.02 -4.69
CA SER A 90 -9.88 -7.30 -5.81
C SER A 90 -9.15 -7.30 -7.16
N LEU A 91 -8.27 -6.31 -7.40
CA LEU A 91 -7.45 -6.24 -8.61
C LEU A 91 -6.57 -7.49 -8.76
N LEU A 92 -5.87 -7.88 -7.69
CA LEU A 92 -4.93 -9.00 -7.74
C LEU A 92 -5.67 -10.34 -7.87
N GLU A 93 -6.81 -10.51 -7.21
CA GLU A 93 -7.65 -11.70 -7.36
C GLU A 93 -8.21 -11.84 -8.78
N ALA A 94 -8.60 -10.74 -9.42
CA ALA A 94 -9.01 -10.73 -10.83
C ALA A 94 -7.83 -11.12 -11.76
N GLY A 95 -6.61 -10.73 -11.41
CA GLY A 95 -5.37 -11.16 -12.06
C GLY A 95 -4.96 -12.62 -11.77
N GLY A 96 -5.76 -13.39 -11.03
CA GLY A 96 -5.48 -14.79 -10.68
C GLY A 96 -4.40 -14.95 -9.62
N PHE A 97 -4.30 -13.99 -8.70
CA PHE A 97 -3.51 -14.11 -7.47
C PHE A 97 -4.40 -14.49 -6.28
N GLU A 98 -3.75 -14.87 -5.19
CA GLU A 98 -4.35 -14.97 -3.86
C GLU A 98 -3.54 -14.14 -2.87
N CYS A 99 -4.23 -13.47 -1.94
CA CYS A 99 -3.62 -12.68 -0.88
C CYS A 99 -3.12 -13.63 0.23
N MET A 100 -1.83 -13.59 0.51
CA MET A 100 -1.16 -14.35 1.56
C MET A 100 -1.10 -13.61 2.88
N ASP A 101 -0.84 -12.30 2.81
CA ASP A 101 -0.70 -11.44 3.97
C ASP A 101 -0.98 -9.98 3.58
N PHE A 102 -1.32 -9.14 4.55
CA PHE A 102 -1.66 -7.74 4.30
C PHE A 102 -1.29 -6.86 5.49
N TYR A 103 -0.69 -5.71 5.22
CA TYR A 103 -0.17 -4.81 6.25
C TYR A 103 -0.55 -3.36 6.00
N GLY A 104 -0.72 -2.62 7.10
CA GLY A 104 -0.72 -1.17 7.13
C GLY A 104 0.62 -0.67 7.66
N ASP A 105 1.21 0.33 7.01
CA ASP A 105 2.61 0.72 7.23
C ASP A 105 2.89 1.39 8.58
N THR A 106 2.03 2.31 9.01
CA THR A 106 2.30 3.21 10.13
C THR A 106 1.02 3.71 10.81
N PHE A 107 1.18 4.35 11.97
CA PHE A 107 0.11 5.04 12.70
C PHE A 107 -0.11 6.49 12.26
N VAL A 108 0.60 6.97 11.23
CA VAL A 108 0.66 8.41 10.93
C VAL A 108 -0.72 9.00 10.63
N ASP A 109 -1.59 8.25 9.95
CA ASP A 109 -2.96 8.67 9.61
C ASP A 109 -3.84 8.91 10.85
N PHE A 110 -3.46 8.45 12.05
CA PHE A 110 -4.21 8.76 13.28
C PHE A 110 -4.03 10.22 13.72
N HIS A 111 -2.96 10.89 13.27
CA HIS A 111 -2.81 12.33 13.50
C HIS A 111 -3.94 13.15 12.84
N LEU A 112 -4.63 12.60 11.85
CA LEU A 112 -5.74 13.26 11.15
C LEU A 112 -6.98 13.42 12.03
N LEU A 113 -7.15 12.55 13.04
CA LEU A 113 -8.27 12.58 13.99
C LEU A 113 -8.19 13.76 14.97
N ASN A 114 -7.01 14.36 15.14
CA ASN A 114 -6.81 15.48 16.05
C ASN A 114 -6.61 16.78 15.23
N PRO A 115 -7.51 17.77 15.34
CA PRO A 115 -7.43 19.04 14.62
C PRO A 115 -6.13 19.84 14.80
N ILE A 116 -5.38 19.55 15.86
CA ILE A 116 -4.08 20.19 16.17
C ILE A 116 -2.94 19.50 15.41
N THR A 117 -3.01 18.19 15.19
CA THR A 117 -1.96 17.40 14.54
C THR A 117 -2.29 16.96 13.11
N ASN A 118 -3.51 17.23 12.63
CA ASN A 118 -3.93 16.89 11.28
C ASN A 118 -3.04 17.63 10.25
N TYR A 119 -2.10 16.88 9.66
CA TYR A 119 -1.07 17.43 8.78
C TYR A 119 -1.56 17.69 7.36
N TYR A 120 -2.76 17.22 6.98
CA TYR A 120 -3.38 17.63 5.72
C TYR A 120 -3.89 19.07 5.80
N GLU A 121 -4.59 19.41 6.88
CA GLU A 121 -5.09 20.76 7.11
C GLU A 121 -4.00 21.71 7.66
N ARG A 122 -2.94 21.15 8.25
CA ARG A 122 -1.81 21.89 8.85
C ARG A 122 -0.47 21.31 8.40
N PRO A 123 -0.01 21.57 7.17
CA PRO A 123 1.22 20.99 6.64
C PRO A 123 2.46 21.21 7.52
N GLU A 124 2.50 22.31 8.30
CA GLU A 124 3.58 22.58 9.25
C GLU A 124 3.70 21.53 10.39
N LYS A 125 2.64 20.74 10.61
CA LYS A 125 2.62 19.63 11.57
C LYS A 125 3.18 18.34 11.02
N GLY A 126 3.33 18.20 9.70
CA GLY A 126 3.79 16.97 9.06
C GLY A 126 5.13 16.46 9.58
N LYS A 127 6.10 17.36 9.80
CA LYS A 127 7.41 16.97 10.38
C LYS A 127 7.28 16.38 11.79
N PHE A 128 6.36 16.90 12.60
CA PHE A 128 6.13 16.40 13.97
C PHE A 128 5.33 15.09 13.97
N ALA A 129 4.37 14.94 13.06
CA ALA A 129 3.66 13.69 12.85
C ALA A 129 4.63 12.57 12.43
N HIS A 130 5.45 12.81 11.40
CA HIS A 130 6.48 11.86 10.98
C HIS A 130 7.48 11.53 12.09
N GLY A 131 7.94 12.54 12.85
CA GLY A 131 8.83 12.32 13.99
C GLY A 131 8.19 11.47 15.10
N THR A 132 6.88 11.58 15.30
CA THR A 132 6.12 10.73 16.24
C THR A 132 6.05 9.30 15.73
N THR A 133 5.75 9.11 14.44
CA THR A 133 5.76 7.81 13.77
C THR A 133 7.10 7.09 13.94
N VAL A 134 8.21 7.71 13.54
CA VAL A 134 9.55 7.12 13.65
C VAL A 134 9.87 6.70 15.09
N ARG A 135 9.52 7.54 16.07
CA ARG A 135 9.77 7.24 17.48
C ARG A 135 8.93 6.06 17.98
N LEU A 136 7.66 5.99 17.58
CA LEU A 136 6.76 4.90 17.95
C LEU A 136 7.23 3.58 17.33
N GLU A 137 7.58 3.58 16.06
CA GLU A 137 8.07 2.38 15.35
C GLU A 137 9.35 1.83 15.97
N ASN A 138 10.33 2.71 16.25
CA ASN A 138 11.56 2.31 16.94
C ASN A 138 11.25 1.68 18.31
N LEU A 139 10.33 2.27 19.09
CA LEU A 139 9.93 1.71 20.38
C LEU A 139 9.25 0.33 20.23
N MET A 140 8.34 0.17 19.26
CA MET A 140 7.70 -1.13 19.02
C MET A 140 8.74 -2.19 18.63
N HIS A 141 9.66 -1.84 17.72
CA HIS A 141 10.76 -2.73 17.32
C HIS A 141 11.70 -3.09 18.48
N GLU A 142 11.99 -2.16 19.39
CA GLU A 142 12.75 -2.42 20.62
C GLU A 142 12.03 -3.39 21.56
N ILE A 143 10.69 -3.32 21.64
CA ILE A 143 9.87 -4.22 22.45
C ILE A 143 9.86 -5.63 21.83
N SER A 144 9.54 -5.73 20.55
CA SER A 144 9.61 -6.98 19.77
C SER A 144 9.30 -6.71 18.30
N MET A 145 10.21 -7.14 17.43
CA MET A 145 10.03 -7.05 15.99
C MET A 145 8.84 -7.88 15.50
N GLU A 146 8.62 -9.05 16.10
CA GLU A 146 7.51 -9.94 15.77
C GLU A 146 6.18 -9.27 16.09
N TRP A 147 6.03 -8.70 17.28
CA TRP A 147 4.80 -7.97 17.65
C TRP A 147 4.59 -6.72 16.79
N THR A 148 5.66 -6.03 16.39
CA THR A 148 5.54 -4.90 15.43
C THR A 148 4.92 -5.36 14.11
N VAL A 149 5.37 -6.50 13.57
CA VAL A 149 4.80 -7.07 12.33
C VAL A 149 3.34 -7.47 12.53
N GLU A 150 2.99 -8.08 13.67
CA GLU A 150 1.59 -8.40 14.00
C GLU A 150 0.72 -7.13 14.08
N ILE A 151 1.25 -6.04 14.64
CA ILE A 151 0.55 -4.76 14.70
C ILE A 151 0.29 -4.22 13.30
N TYR A 152 1.29 -4.23 12.42
CA TYR A 152 1.10 -3.81 11.03
C TYR A 152 0.11 -4.70 10.28
N ARG A 153 0.10 -6.01 10.56
CA ARG A 153 -0.90 -6.93 10.00
C ARG A 153 -2.30 -6.56 10.46
N MET A 154 -2.49 -6.32 11.77
CA MET A 154 -3.78 -5.88 12.32
C MET A 154 -4.23 -4.54 11.72
N LEU A 155 -3.33 -3.57 11.54
CA LEU A 155 -3.65 -2.32 10.84
C LEU A 155 -4.09 -2.61 9.41
N GLY A 156 -3.37 -3.49 8.71
CA GLY A 156 -3.69 -3.94 7.36
C GLY A 156 -5.07 -4.58 7.29
N ASP A 157 -5.42 -5.47 8.22
CA ASP A 157 -6.71 -6.17 8.26
C ASP A 157 -7.91 -5.22 8.42
N VAL A 158 -7.74 -4.13 9.16
CA VAL A 158 -8.77 -3.09 9.32
C VAL A 158 -8.68 -1.97 8.28
N GLY A 159 -7.76 -2.08 7.31
CA GLY A 159 -7.59 -1.11 6.23
C GLY A 159 -6.96 0.22 6.68
N PHE A 160 -6.21 0.23 7.78
CA PHE A 160 -5.48 1.40 8.28
C PHE A 160 -4.01 1.42 7.80
N GLY A 161 -3.40 2.59 7.91
CA GLY A 161 -2.07 2.89 7.40
C GLY A 161 -2.14 4.02 6.38
N LYS A 162 -1.04 4.76 6.24
CA LYS A 162 -0.88 5.76 5.17
C LYS A 162 -0.59 5.06 3.85
N GLU A 163 0.14 3.96 3.92
CA GLU A 163 0.42 3.04 2.83
C GLU A 163 -0.02 1.64 3.27
N ILE A 164 -0.36 0.83 2.28
CA ILE A 164 -0.76 -0.57 2.46
C ILE A 164 0.18 -1.46 1.70
N VAL A 165 0.45 -2.64 2.25
CA VAL A 165 1.35 -3.64 1.67
C VAL A 165 0.60 -4.96 1.57
N GLY A 166 0.36 -5.43 0.36
CA GLY A 166 -0.18 -6.77 0.11
C GLY A 166 0.92 -7.73 -0.29
N VAL A 167 0.85 -8.96 0.23
CA VAL A 167 1.70 -10.08 -0.17
C VAL A 167 0.84 -11.10 -0.88
N PHE A 168 1.21 -11.47 -2.10
CA PHE A 168 0.40 -12.28 -3.00
C PHE A 168 1.22 -13.42 -3.58
N ARG A 169 0.53 -14.50 -3.96
CA ARG A 169 1.09 -15.56 -4.81
C ARG A 169 0.12 -15.88 -5.94
N LYS A 170 0.60 -16.61 -6.96
CA LYS A 170 -0.30 -17.12 -8.01
C LYS A 170 -1.30 -18.07 -7.38
N ARG A 171 -2.57 -17.92 -7.74
CA ARG A 171 -3.62 -18.85 -7.34
C ARG A 171 -3.34 -20.19 -8.03
N ALA A 172 -3.28 -21.27 -7.27
CA ALA A 172 -3.21 -22.61 -7.84
C ALA A 172 -4.47 -22.88 -8.68
N GLU A 173 -4.29 -23.46 -9.87
CA GLU A 173 -5.38 -23.95 -10.72
C GLU A 173 -6.12 -25.14 -10.08
#